data_AF-A0A0Q9EXL7-F1
#
_entry.id   AF-A0A0Q9EXL7-F1
#
_cell.length_a   1.000
_cell.length_b   1.000
_cell.length_c   1.000
_cell.angle_alpha   90.00
_cell.angle_beta   90.00
_cell.angle_gamma   90.00
#
_symmetry.space_group_name_H-M   'P 1'
#
loop_
_entity.id
_entity.type
_entity.pdbx_description
1 polymer ?
#
loop_
_entity_poly.entity_id
_entity_poly.type
_entity_poly.pdbx_seq_one_letter_code
_entity_poly.pdbx_strand_id
1 'polypeptide(L)'
;MRTILILLACLLMSACGKQAVRPDAIPQAKDLLPVYIPTYVPIREELRQRCTWKKACRPSEGVDCAKQRGDCLGQYERQLDGIDAIQGKPVPR
;
A
#
# COMPACT_ATOMS: atom_id res chain seq x y z
N MET A 1 -70.64 -29.23 7.08
CA MET A 1 -69.78 -29.52 5.90
C MET A 1 -69.16 -28.27 5.29
N ARG A 2 -69.93 -27.20 5.03
CA ARG A 2 -69.44 -25.94 4.43
C ARG A 2 -68.39 -25.20 5.27
N THR A 3 -68.51 -25.23 6.60
CA THR A 3 -67.54 -24.64 7.55
C THR A 3 -66.21 -25.38 7.63
N ILE A 4 -66.23 -26.71 7.47
CA ILE A 4 -65.03 -27.55 7.49
C ILE A 4 -64.19 -27.30 6.22
N LEU A 5 -64.85 -27.13 5.07
CA LEU A 5 -64.18 -26.82 3.81
C LEU A 5 -63.49 -25.44 3.83
N ILE A 6 -64.09 -24.45 4.48
CA ILE A 6 -63.52 -23.10 4.61
C ILE A 6 -62.29 -23.11 5.53
N LEU A 7 -62.35 -23.84 6.65
CA LEU A 7 -61.22 -23.99 7.57
C LEU A 7 -60.03 -24.71 6.91
N LEU A 8 -60.30 -25.76 6.12
CA LEU A 8 -59.25 -26.49 5.40
C LEU A 8 -58.59 -25.60 4.33
N ALA A 9 -59.36 -24.79 3.61
CA ALA A 9 -58.83 -23.84 2.63
C ALA A 9 -57.98 -22.73 3.29
N CYS A 10 -58.40 -22.21 4.45
CA CYS A 10 -57.60 -21.22 5.20
C CYS A 10 -56.29 -21.80 5.74
N LEU A 11 -56.27 -23.08 6.13
CA LEU A 11 -55.06 -23.78 6.56
C LEU A 11 -54.07 -24.02 5.41
N LEU A 12 -54.57 -24.32 4.20
CA LEU A 12 -53.72 -24.54 3.03
C LEU A 12 -53.13 -23.23 2.49
N MET A 13 -53.81 -22.10 2.68
CA MET A 13 -53.36 -20.79 2.21
C MET A 13 -52.32 -20.10 3.12
N SER A 14 -52.03 -20.63 4.32
CA SER A 14 -51.01 -20.09 5.22
C SER A 14 -49.61 -20.68 5.03
N ALA A 15 -49.46 -21.68 4.16
CA ALA A 15 -48.18 -22.36 3.90
C ALA A 15 -47.24 -21.60 2.94
N CYS A 16 -47.71 -20.54 2.29
CA CYS A 16 -46.89 -19.71 1.40
C CYS A 16 -46.62 -18.34 2.04
N GLY A 17 -45.93 -18.34 3.16
CA GLY A 17 -45.51 -17.12 3.83
C GLY A 17 -44.16 -17.35 4.49
N LYS A 18 -43.16 -16.58 4.04
CA LYS A 18 -41.78 -16.53 4.55
C LYS A 18 -40.83 -17.52 3.86
N GLN A 19 -40.55 -17.27 2.59
CA GLN A 19 -39.22 -17.60 2.08
C GLN A 19 -38.26 -16.58 2.70
N ALA A 20 -37.54 -17.00 3.73
CA ALA A 20 -36.50 -16.18 4.34
C ALA A 20 -35.50 -15.82 3.25
N VAL A 21 -35.43 -14.54 2.88
CA VAL A 21 -34.29 -13.99 2.14
C VAL A 21 -33.08 -14.33 3.01
N ARG A 22 -32.27 -15.31 2.59
CA ARG A 22 -30.98 -15.54 3.23
C ARG A 22 -30.21 -14.24 3.00
N PRO A 23 -29.86 -13.50 4.07
CA PRO A 23 -28.85 -12.46 3.90
C PRO A 23 -27.64 -13.17 3.31
N ASP A 24 -27.04 -12.64 2.26
CA ASP A 24 -25.84 -13.18 1.65
C ASP A 24 -24.80 -13.38 2.75
N ALA A 25 -24.72 -14.60 3.27
CA ALA A 25 -23.87 -14.92 4.39
C ALA A 25 -22.47 -14.92 3.82
N ILE A 26 -21.73 -13.82 4.03
CA ILE A 26 -20.32 -13.75 3.67
C ILE A 26 -19.64 -14.88 4.45
N PRO A 27 -19.15 -15.93 3.78
CA PRO A 27 -18.55 -17.05 4.48
C PRO A 27 -17.34 -16.53 5.25
N GLN A 28 -17.31 -16.80 6.57
CA GLN A 28 -16.13 -16.46 7.36
C GLN A 28 -14.96 -17.28 6.83
N ALA A 29 -13.86 -16.59 6.51
CA ALA A 29 -12.62 -17.23 6.09
C ALA A 29 -12.18 -18.21 7.19
N LYS A 30 -12.15 -19.50 6.85
CA LYS A 30 -11.82 -20.58 7.80
C LYS A 30 -10.36 -20.54 8.23
N ASP A 31 -9.49 -20.01 7.37
CA ASP A 31 -8.05 -20.02 7.54
C ASP A 31 -7.47 -18.63 7.23
N LEU A 32 -6.53 -18.19 8.08
CA LEU A 32 -5.70 -17.02 7.80
C LEU A 32 -4.58 -17.46 6.87
N LEU A 33 -4.62 -17.06 5.60
CA LEU A 33 -3.47 -17.23 4.72
C LEU A 33 -2.39 -16.22 5.09
N PRO A 34 -1.16 -16.66 5.42
CA PRO A 34 -0.05 -15.73 5.62
C PRO A 34 0.25 -15.03 4.29
N VAL A 35 -0.01 -13.73 4.23
CA VAL A 35 0.34 -12.89 3.09
C VAL A 35 1.76 -12.38 3.28
N TYR A 36 2.62 -12.63 2.30
CA TYR A 36 3.97 -12.06 2.31
C TYR A 36 3.91 -10.56 2.03
N ILE A 37 4.36 -9.77 3.00
CA ILE A 37 4.58 -8.33 2.82
C ILE A 37 6.09 -8.16 2.58
N PRO A 38 6.54 -7.79 1.36
CA PRO A 38 7.94 -7.55 1.11
C PRO A 38 8.42 -6.39 1.99
N THR A 39 9.35 -6.71 2.89
CA THR A 39 10.08 -5.68 3.65
C THR A 39 11.32 -5.32 2.84
N TYR A 40 11.42 -4.05 2.46
CA TYR A 40 12.53 -3.53 1.66
C TYR A 40 13.65 -3.02 2.57
N VAL A 41 14.89 -3.08 2.08
CA VAL A 41 16.03 -2.49 2.78
C VAL A 41 15.83 -0.97 2.89
N PRO A 42 15.88 -0.37 4.09
CA PRO A 42 15.77 1.06 4.24
C PRO A 42 16.99 1.77 3.65
N ILE A 43 16.77 2.91 2.99
CA ILE A 43 17.85 3.78 2.55
C ILE A 43 18.50 4.39 3.78
N ARG A 44 19.81 4.17 3.93
CA ARG A 44 20.60 4.65 5.07
C ARG A 44 20.64 6.18 5.09
N GLU A 45 20.69 6.78 6.28
CA GLU A 45 20.57 8.22 6.44
C GLU A 45 21.66 9.00 5.71
N GLU A 46 22.87 8.46 5.68
CA GLU A 46 24.01 9.02 4.95
C GLU A 46 23.74 9.18 3.44
N LEU A 47 22.90 8.31 2.86
CA LEU A 47 22.53 8.36 1.44
C LEU A 47 21.42 9.38 1.15
N ARG A 48 20.74 9.89 2.18
CA ARG A 48 19.66 10.88 2.06
C ARG A 48 20.12 12.32 2.31
N GLN A 49 21.38 12.51 2.70
CA GLN A 49 21.92 13.83 3.02
C GLN A 49 21.93 14.73 1.80
N ARG A 50 21.38 15.94 1.95
CA ARG A 50 21.37 16.94 0.88
C ARG A 50 22.63 17.77 0.95
N CYS A 51 23.32 17.93 -0.18
CA CYS A 51 24.38 18.90 -0.30
C CYS A 51 23.80 20.32 -0.42
N THR A 52 24.43 21.29 0.24
CA THR A 52 24.05 22.70 0.14
C THR A 52 25.02 23.42 -0.81
N TRP A 53 24.51 23.99 -1.90
CA TRP A 53 25.29 24.84 -2.79
C TRP A 53 24.60 26.17 -3.08
N LYS A 54 25.41 27.19 -3.43
CA LYS A 54 24.88 28.48 -3.87
C LYS A 54 24.16 28.34 -5.23
N LYS A 55 22.85 28.64 -5.26
CA LYS A 55 22.04 28.63 -6.50
C LYS A 55 22.50 29.68 -7.51
N ALA A 56 22.94 30.84 -7.03
CA ALA A 56 23.51 31.91 -7.84
C ALA A 56 24.79 32.43 -7.18
N CYS A 57 25.73 32.88 -8.01
CA CYS A 57 27.01 33.42 -7.55
C CYS A 57 27.33 34.71 -8.28
N ARG A 58 28.08 35.57 -7.61
CA ARG A 58 28.63 36.77 -8.27
C ARG A 58 29.62 36.32 -9.36
N PRO A 59 29.76 37.06 -10.47
CA PRO A 59 30.75 36.73 -11.50
C PRO A 59 32.17 36.55 -10.93
N SER A 60 32.53 37.33 -9.92
CA SER A 60 33.82 37.24 -9.20
C SER A 60 34.03 35.94 -8.42
N GLU A 61 32.96 35.21 -8.09
CA GLU A 61 32.97 33.97 -7.30
C GLU A 61 32.77 32.71 -8.18
N GLY A 62 32.80 32.87 -9.52
CA GLY A 62 32.38 31.82 -10.45
C GLY A 62 33.13 30.50 -10.30
N VAL A 63 34.45 30.56 -10.11
CA VAL A 63 35.31 29.36 -9.97
C VAL A 63 34.99 28.60 -8.68
N ASP A 64 34.94 29.30 -7.55
CA ASP A 64 34.63 28.68 -6.25
C ASP A 64 33.23 28.04 -6.24
N CYS A 65 32.27 28.72 -6.87
CA CYS A 65 30.92 28.19 -7.00
C CYS A 65 30.83 26.97 -7.93
N ALA A 66 31.56 26.97 -9.04
CA ALA A 66 31.64 25.81 -9.92
C ALA A 66 32.25 24.62 -9.17
N LYS A 67 33.33 24.85 -8.41
CA LYS A 67 33.95 23.83 -7.57
C LYS A 67 32.96 23.28 -6.53
N GLN A 68 32.30 24.14 -5.75
CA GLN A 68 31.31 23.72 -4.74
C GLN A 68 30.19 22.87 -5.36
N ARG A 69 29.71 23.24 -6.56
CA ARG A 69 28.69 22.47 -7.28
C ARG A 69 29.20 21.11 -7.75
N GLY A 70 30.44 21.06 -8.25
CA GLY A 70 31.09 19.79 -8.61
C GLY A 70 31.24 18.86 -7.41
N ASP A 71 31.66 19.40 -6.25
CA ASP A 71 31.77 18.64 -5.00
C ASP A 71 30.39 18.06 -4.58
N CYS A 72 29.32 18.86 -4.67
CA CYS A 72 27.95 18.40 -4.39
C CYS A 72 27.45 17.35 -5.40
N LEU A 73 27.76 17.51 -6.69
CA LEU A 73 27.38 16.53 -7.72
C LEU A 73 28.03 15.18 -7.42
N GLY A 74 29.34 15.17 -7.13
CA GLY A 74 30.05 13.95 -6.79
C GLY A 74 29.52 13.28 -5.50
N GLN A 75 28.99 14.05 -4.55
CA GLN A 75 28.27 13.48 -3.41
C GLN A 75 27.01 12.73 -3.88
N TYR A 76 26.17 13.35 -4.72
CA TYR A 76 24.93 12.73 -5.17
C TYR A 76 25.16 11.49 -6.02
N GLU A 77 26.19 11.48 -6.86
CA GLU A 77 26.57 10.28 -7.63
C GLU A 77 26.89 9.11 -6.69
N ARG A 78 27.74 9.32 -5.67
CA ARG A 78 28.04 8.27 -4.67
C ARG A 78 26.81 7.83 -3.88
N GLN A 79 25.90 8.75 -3.59
CA GLN A 79 24.65 8.42 -2.90
C GLN A 79 23.75 7.56 -3.77
N LEU A 80 23.65 7.88 -5.07
CA LEU A 80 22.88 7.10 -6.05
C LEU A 80 23.45 5.69 -6.19
N ASP A 81 24.77 5.56 -6.35
CA ASP A 81 25.45 4.25 -6.39
C ASP A 81 25.14 3.41 -5.14
N GLY A 82 25.16 4.06 -3.96
CA GLY A 82 24.84 3.42 -2.68
C GLY A 82 23.38 2.98 -2.57
N ILE A 83 22.45 3.73 -3.16
CA ILE A 83 21.03 3.39 -3.25
C ILE A 83 20.84 2.22 -4.21
N ASP A 84 21.43 2.25 -5.40
CA ASP A 84 21.34 1.19 -6.40
C ASP A 84 21.91 -0.14 -5.86
N ALA A 85 22.93 -0.08 -5.00
CA ALA A 85 23.48 -1.25 -4.33
C ALA A 85 22.51 -1.95 -3.36
N ILE A 86 21.46 -1.26 -2.88
CA ILE A 86 20.50 -1.80 -1.89
C ILE A 86 19.05 -1.84 -2.37
N GLN A 87 18.69 -1.03 -3.36
CA GLN A 87 17.32 -0.88 -3.84
C GLN A 87 16.80 -2.21 -4.41
N GLY A 88 15.55 -2.55 -4.07
CA GLY A 88 14.90 -3.77 -4.55
C GLY A 88 15.42 -5.06 -3.93
N LYS A 89 16.42 -5.01 -3.04
CA LYS A 89 16.87 -6.21 -2.31
C LYS A 89 15.91 -6.51 -1.16
N PRO A 90 15.44 -7.77 -1.03
CA PRO A 90 14.65 -8.17 0.13
C PRO A 90 15.54 -8.18 1.37
N VAL A 91 14.97 -7.83 2.53
CA VAL A 91 15.67 -7.97 3.81
C VAL A 91 15.91 -9.46 4.09
N PRO A 92 17.16 -9.89 4.38
CA PRO A 92 17.44 -11.26 4.81
C PRO A 92 16.61 -11.60 6.06
N ARG A 93 15.93 -12.75 6.06
CA ARG A 93 15.20 -13.25 7.22
C ARG A 93 16.10 -14.03 8.16
#